data_AF-V8C5V0-F1
#
_entry.id   AF-V8C5V0-F1
#
_cell.length_a   1.000
_cell.length_b   1.000
_cell.length_c   1.000
_cell.angle_alpha   90.00
_cell.angle_beta   90.00
_cell.angle_gamma   90.00
#
_symmetry.space_group_name_H-M   'P 1'
#
loop_
_entity.id
_entity.type
_entity.pdbx_description
1 polymer ?
#
loop_
_entity_poly.entity_id
_entity_poly.type
_entity_poly.pdbx_seq_one_letter_code
_entity_poly.pdbx_strand_id
1 'polypeptide(L)'
;MALSANKRNYKKAFTTHANSYDKWNIGSDYSRRLLLCYCVECGLKCLIMQTDNINTVSQANEETAKVLHSHDFRTLLSKVKQAGNYKFKQFPTEYGENVGSSDYHQLCRYLIAPANRKITYLKEFDNTLIQIKEWLKEVV
;
A
#
# COMPACT_ATOMS: atom_id res chain seq x y z
N MET A 1 -10.56 18.85 12.96
CA MET A 1 -9.54 17.81 13.27
C MET A 1 -9.80 16.64 12.32
N ALA A 2 -8.85 16.30 11.45
CA ALA A 2 -8.99 15.15 10.56
C ALA A 2 -8.72 13.84 11.34
N LEU A 3 -9.41 12.76 10.99
CA LEU A 3 -9.17 11.43 11.58
C LEU A 3 -7.75 10.96 11.23
N SER A 4 -6.96 10.57 12.25
CA SER A 4 -5.61 10.02 12.06
C SER A 4 -5.45 8.71 12.82
N ALA A 5 -4.84 7.71 12.17
CA ALA A 5 -4.45 6.46 12.81
C ALA A 5 -3.16 6.64 13.62
N ASN A 6 -2.99 5.83 14.67
CA ASN A 6 -1.74 5.71 15.43
C ASN A 6 -1.01 4.40 15.07
N LYS A 7 0.21 4.23 15.59
CA LYS A 7 1.04 3.03 15.33
C LYS A 7 0.31 1.71 15.62
N ARG A 8 -0.43 1.63 16.73
CA ARG A 8 -1.21 0.44 17.10
C ARG A 8 -2.35 0.19 16.12
N ASN A 9 -3.01 1.24 15.63
CA ASN A 9 -4.02 1.12 14.59
C ASN A 9 -3.41 0.58 13.29
N TYR A 10 -2.28 1.12 12.85
CA TYR A 10 -1.60 0.64 11.65
C TYR A 10 -1.17 -0.83 11.75
N LYS A 11 -0.56 -1.24 12.87
CA LYS A 11 -0.21 -2.65 13.10
C LYS A 11 -1.43 -3.58 13.05
N LYS A 12 -2.51 -3.19 13.74
CA LYS A 12 -3.77 -3.95 13.74
C LYS A 12 -4.37 -4.03 12.34
N ALA A 13 -4.39 -2.92 11.59
CA ALA A 13 -4.91 -2.86 10.24
C ALA A 13 -4.08 -3.74 9.29
N PHE A 14 -2.74 -3.63 9.31
CA PHE A 14 -1.84 -4.48 8.54
C PHE A 14 -2.13 -5.96 8.78
N THR A 15 -2.12 -6.39 10.04
CA THR A 15 -2.34 -7.81 10.41
C THR A 15 -3.73 -8.30 9.97
N THR A 16 -4.76 -7.48 10.18
CA THR A 16 -6.13 -7.81 9.78
C THR A 16 -6.23 -7.94 8.26
N HIS A 17 -5.73 -6.97 7.50
CA HIS A 17 -5.82 -6.97 6.05
C HIS A 17 -4.97 -8.07 5.42
N ALA A 18 -3.78 -8.35 5.96
CA ALA A 18 -2.92 -9.44 5.49
C ALA A 18 -3.64 -10.79 5.63
N ASN A 19 -4.19 -11.06 6.82
CA ASN A 19 -4.94 -12.28 7.08
C ASN A 19 -6.19 -12.40 6.21
N SER A 20 -6.95 -11.31 6.03
CA SER A 20 -8.13 -11.31 5.16
C SER A 20 -7.78 -11.52 3.69
N TYR A 21 -6.66 -10.97 3.22
CA TYR A 21 -6.17 -11.19 1.86
C TYR A 21 -5.73 -12.65 1.64
N ASP A 22 -5.03 -13.24 2.61
CA ASP A 22 -4.52 -14.62 2.52
C ASP A 22 -5.65 -15.66 2.58
N LYS A 23 -6.68 -15.41 3.40
CA LYS A 23 -7.85 -16.29 3.55
C LYS A 23 -8.98 -15.96 2.58
N TRP A 24 -8.75 -15.09 1.59
CA TRP A 24 -9.78 -14.62 0.68
C TRP A 24 -10.35 -15.78 -0.14
N ASN A 25 -11.64 -16.05 0.04
CA ASN A 25 -12.34 -17.15 -0.62
C ASN A 25 -13.67 -16.72 -1.30
N ILE A 26 -14.16 -15.52 -1.03
CA ILE A 26 -15.42 -14.98 -1.56
C ILE A 26 -15.23 -13.49 -1.88
N GLY A 27 -15.75 -13.05 -3.02
CA GLY A 27 -15.78 -11.64 -3.41
C GLY A 27 -14.95 -11.33 -4.65
N SER A 28 -14.90 -10.05 -5.03
CA SER A 28 -14.26 -9.62 -6.28
C SER A 28 -12.73 -9.54 -6.18
N ASP A 29 -12.11 -9.77 -7.33
CA ASP A 29 -10.68 -9.66 -7.55
C ASP A 29 -10.15 -8.24 -7.27
N TYR A 30 -10.94 -7.20 -7.55
CA TYR A 30 -10.61 -5.80 -7.25
C TYR A 30 -10.67 -5.51 -5.75
N SER A 31 -11.67 -6.04 -5.04
CA SER A 31 -11.78 -5.92 -3.59
C SER A 31 -10.59 -6.58 -2.88
N ARG A 32 -10.17 -7.76 -3.36
CA ARG A 32 -8.99 -8.44 -2.86
C ARG A 32 -7.71 -7.60 -3.06
N ARG A 33 -7.55 -6.97 -4.23
CA ARG A 33 -6.41 -6.07 -4.51
C ARG A 33 -6.42 -4.82 -3.64
N LEU A 34 -7.59 -4.24 -3.41
CA LEU A 34 -7.73 -3.08 -2.53
C LEU A 34 -7.28 -3.42 -1.09
N LEU A 35 -7.62 -4.60 -0.58
CA LEU A 35 -7.13 -5.07 0.71
C LEU A 35 -5.60 -5.21 0.73
N LEU A 36 -5.00 -5.69 -0.36
CA LEU A 36 -3.55 -5.76 -0.48
C LEU A 36 -2.90 -4.37 -0.44
N CYS A 37 -3.46 -3.40 -1.15
CA CYS A 37 -3.01 -1.99 -1.10
C CYS A 37 -3.04 -1.45 0.34
N TYR A 38 -4.17 -1.59 1.02
CA TYR A 38 -4.31 -1.11 2.40
C TYR A 38 -3.43 -1.85 3.39
N CYS A 39 -3.23 -3.15 3.18
CA CYS A 39 -2.30 -3.96 3.95
C CYS A 39 -0.88 -3.37 3.85
N VAL A 40 -0.34 -3.22 2.64
CA VAL A 40 1.01 -2.70 2.40
C VAL A 40 1.15 -1.27 2.93
N GLU A 41 0.19 -0.38 2.65
CA GLU A 41 0.23 1.00 3.13
C GLU A 41 0.29 1.06 4.67
N CYS A 42 -0.58 0.31 5.36
CA CYS A 42 -0.62 0.29 6.82
C CYS A 42 0.64 -0.32 7.42
N GLY A 43 1.17 -1.39 6.83
CA GLY A 43 2.41 -2.02 7.29
C GLY A 43 3.61 -1.08 7.18
N LEU A 44 3.77 -0.41 6.03
CA LEU A 44 4.83 0.58 5.83
C LEU A 44 4.72 1.76 6.81
N LYS A 45 3.51 2.32 7.00
CA LYS A 45 3.30 3.41 7.96
C LYS A 45 3.59 2.97 9.40
N CYS A 46 3.25 1.74 9.77
CA CYS A 46 3.62 1.18 11.06
C CYS A 46 5.15 1.09 11.23
N LEU A 47 5.85 0.57 10.22
CA LEU A 47 7.30 0.43 10.25
C LEU A 47 8.02 1.77 10.32
N ILE A 48 7.53 2.78 9.60
CA ILE A 48 8.04 4.16 9.69
C ILE A 48 7.90 4.67 11.13
N MET A 49 6.71 4.50 11.75
CA MET A 49 6.50 4.93 13.13
C MET A 49 7.36 4.15 14.14
N GLN A 50 7.65 2.86 13.89
CA GLN A 50 8.58 2.07 14.70
C GLN A 50 10.01 2.60 14.57
N THR A 51 10.45 2.89 13.35
CA THR A 51 11.80 3.38 13.03
C THR A 51 12.05 4.77 13.62
N ASP A 52 11.07 5.66 13.50
CA ASP A 52 11.15 7.03 14.01
C ASP A 52 10.82 7.12 15.52
N ASN A 53 10.54 5.99 16.17
CA ASN A 53 10.15 5.88 17.58
C ASN A 53 8.99 6.79 18.00
N ILE A 54 7.95 6.86 17.16
CA ILE A 54 6.72 7.62 17.42
C ILE A 54 5.50 6.71 17.54
N ASN A 55 4.44 7.24 18.13
CA ASN A 55 3.15 6.55 18.30
C ASN A 55 2.03 7.24 17.52
N THR A 56 2.07 8.56 17.37
CA THR A 56 1.07 9.36 16.65
C THR A 56 1.74 10.24 15.58
N VAL A 57 1.01 10.59 14.53
CA VAL A 57 1.52 11.47 13.46
C VAL A 57 1.89 12.85 14.00
N SER A 58 1.23 13.33 15.07
CA SER A 58 1.56 14.59 15.73
C SER A 58 2.95 14.64 16.38
N GLN A 59 3.60 13.49 16.60
CA GLN A 59 4.97 13.40 17.10
C GLN A 59 6.01 13.41 15.98
N ALA A 60 5.58 13.25 14.72
CA ALA A 60 6.46 13.24 13.57
C ALA A 60 6.99 14.65 13.27
N ASN A 61 8.22 14.72 12.76
CA ASN A 61 8.68 15.92 12.07
C ASN A 61 7.88 16.13 10.77
N GLU A 62 8.00 17.30 10.16
CA GLU A 62 7.21 17.67 8.97
C GLU A 62 7.42 16.69 7.80
N GLU A 63 8.64 16.20 7.60
CA GLU A 63 8.98 15.26 6.53
C GLU A 63 8.29 13.90 6.75
N THR A 64 8.41 13.33 7.95
CA THR A 64 7.77 12.06 8.31
C THR A 64 6.25 12.20 8.29
N ALA A 65 5.69 13.33 8.74
CA ALA A 65 4.26 13.58 8.66
C ALA A 65 3.76 13.58 7.20
N LYS A 66 4.46 14.25 6.28
CA LYS A 66 4.15 14.24 4.85
C LYS A 66 4.17 12.81 4.28
N VAL A 67 5.17 12.02 4.63
CA VAL A 67 5.27 10.61 4.21
C VAL A 67 4.10 9.78 4.78
N LEU A 68 3.76 9.93 6.05
CA LEU A 68 2.66 9.19 6.69
C LEU A 68 1.28 9.57 6.13
N HIS A 69 1.13 10.75 5.55
CA HIS A 69 -0.08 11.17 4.84
C HIS A 69 -0.12 10.72 3.36
N SER A 70 1.00 10.26 2.81
CA SER A 70 1.07 9.77 1.43
C SER A 70 0.38 8.42 1.25
N HIS A 71 -0.13 8.19 0.04
CA HIS A 71 -0.60 6.88 -0.46
C HIS A 71 0.38 6.26 -1.47
N ASP A 72 1.47 6.96 -1.79
CA ASP A 72 2.47 6.47 -2.73
C ASP A 72 3.39 5.44 -2.08
N PHE A 73 3.30 4.20 -2.54
CA PHE A 73 4.14 3.10 -2.06
C PHE A 73 5.64 3.39 -2.23
N ARG A 74 6.07 4.09 -3.29
CA ARG A 74 7.49 4.42 -3.48
C ARG A 74 7.98 5.40 -2.41
N THR A 75 7.21 6.44 -2.13
CA THR A 75 7.49 7.40 -1.06
C THR A 75 7.61 6.69 0.30
N LEU A 76 6.65 5.83 0.63
CA LEU A 76 6.67 5.05 1.88
C LEU A 76 7.88 4.10 1.96
N LEU A 77 8.17 3.35 0.90
CA LEU A 77 9.33 2.45 0.82
C LEU A 77 10.67 3.19 0.90
N SER A 78 10.75 4.40 0.33
CA SER A 78 11.94 5.23 0.41
C SER A 78 12.29 5.58 1.85
N LYS A 79 11.29 5.95 2.66
CA LYS A 79 11.48 6.29 4.08
C LYS A 79 12.05 5.13 4.90
N VAL A 80 11.70 3.89 4.56
CA VAL A 80 12.24 2.66 5.18
C VAL A 80 13.44 2.07 4.43
N LYS A 81 14.04 2.82 3.50
CA LYS A 81 15.23 2.43 2.71
C LYS A 81 15.07 1.15 1.89
N GLN A 82 13.86 0.91 1.36
CA GLN A 82 13.51 -0.27 0.57
C GLN A 82 13.12 0.02 -0.88
N ALA A 83 13.11 1.30 -1.30
CA ALA A 83 12.64 1.69 -2.64
C ALA A 83 13.38 0.97 -3.80
N GLY A 84 14.68 0.65 -3.64
CA GLY A 84 15.47 -0.02 -4.68
C GLY A 84 15.12 -1.50 -4.89
N ASN A 85 14.42 -2.13 -3.94
CA ASN A 85 14.15 -3.57 -3.97
C ASN A 85 12.86 -3.91 -4.71
N TYR A 86 11.99 -2.92 -4.96
CA TYR A 86 10.66 -3.13 -5.51
C TYR A 86 10.41 -2.23 -6.72
N LYS A 87 9.96 -2.83 -7.83
CA LYS A 87 9.68 -2.10 -9.06
C LYS A 87 8.18 -2.00 -9.31
N PHE A 88 7.69 -0.78 -9.43
CA PHE A 88 6.32 -0.47 -9.84
C PHE A 88 6.32 0.01 -11.28
N LYS A 89 6.00 -0.87 -12.23
CA LYS A 89 5.83 -0.46 -13.62
C LYS A 89 4.52 0.31 -13.77
N GLN A 90 4.58 1.44 -14.45
CA GLN A 90 3.37 2.17 -14.83
C GLN A 90 2.67 1.47 -15.98
N PHE A 91 1.36 1.58 -16.02
CA PHE A 91 0.55 1.06 -17.12
C PHE A 91 -0.69 1.93 -17.35
N PRO A 92 -1.20 2.00 -18.59
CA PRO A 92 -2.35 2.83 -18.90
C PRO A 92 -3.69 2.19 -18.46
N THR A 93 -4.68 3.01 -18.15
CA THR A 93 -6.09 2.66 -17.89
C THR A 93 -6.89 2.55 -19.20
N GLU A 94 -8.15 2.13 -19.09
CA GLU A 94 -9.13 2.20 -20.20
C GLU A 94 -9.44 3.63 -20.69
N TYR A 95 -9.12 4.66 -19.90
CA TYR A 95 -9.28 6.07 -20.28
C TYR A 95 -7.96 6.73 -20.73
N GLY A 96 -6.83 6.00 -20.67
CA GLY A 96 -5.53 6.42 -21.19
C GLY A 96 -4.60 7.09 -20.16
N GLU A 97 -5.03 7.32 -18.92
CA GLU A 97 -4.13 7.77 -17.85
C GLU A 97 -3.20 6.64 -17.40
N ASN A 98 -2.02 6.97 -16.90
CA ASN A 98 -1.10 5.98 -16.35
C ASN A 98 -1.29 5.79 -14.86
N VAL A 99 -1.35 4.53 -14.43
CA VAL A 99 -1.43 4.12 -13.04
C VAL A 99 -0.02 3.87 -12.51
N GLY A 100 0.34 4.60 -11.45
CA GLY A 100 1.59 4.42 -10.74
C GLY A 100 1.42 3.89 -9.31
N SER A 101 2.49 4.02 -8.53
CA SER A 101 2.53 3.64 -7.11
C SER A 101 1.65 4.50 -6.19
N SER A 102 1.21 5.67 -6.65
CA SER A 102 0.25 6.54 -5.96
C SER A 102 -1.21 6.22 -6.28
N ASP A 103 -1.50 5.56 -7.41
CA ASP A 103 -2.85 5.55 -7.98
C ASP A 103 -3.48 4.16 -7.99
N TYR A 104 -2.68 3.10 -7.84
CA TYR A 104 -3.16 1.73 -7.91
C TYR A 104 -4.31 1.43 -6.92
N HIS A 105 -4.29 2.06 -5.74
CA HIS A 105 -5.39 1.94 -4.78
C HIS A 105 -6.70 2.55 -5.30
N GLN A 106 -6.64 3.62 -6.09
CA GLN A 106 -7.81 4.26 -6.69
C GLN A 106 -8.36 3.40 -7.81
N LEU A 107 -7.47 2.88 -8.67
CA LEU A 107 -7.85 1.90 -9.69
C LEU A 107 -8.60 0.73 -9.04
N CYS A 108 -8.08 0.22 -7.92
CA CYS A 108 -8.72 -0.89 -7.21
C CYS A 108 -10.09 -0.50 -6.61
N ARG A 109 -10.18 0.70 -6.03
CA ARG A 109 -11.38 1.21 -5.36
C ARG A 109 -12.53 1.49 -6.33
N TYR A 110 -12.22 2.00 -7.51
CA TYR A 110 -13.20 2.40 -8.52
C TYR A 110 -13.37 1.39 -9.65
N LEU A 111 -12.71 0.23 -9.55
CA LEU A 111 -12.79 -0.87 -10.51
C LEU A 111 -12.40 -0.44 -11.94
N ILE A 112 -11.45 0.50 -12.04
CA ILE A 112 -10.98 1.03 -13.33
C ILE A 112 -10.20 -0.08 -14.05
N ALA A 113 -10.57 -0.38 -15.29
CA ALA A 113 -9.88 -1.41 -16.04
C ALA A 113 -8.52 -0.91 -16.57
N PRO A 114 -7.49 -1.78 -16.65
CA PRO A 114 -6.29 -1.47 -17.41
C PRO A 114 -6.61 -1.37 -18.91
N ALA A 115 -5.80 -0.60 -19.66
CA ALA A 115 -5.95 -0.45 -21.10
C ALA A 115 -5.95 -1.82 -21.79
N ASN A 116 -6.83 -1.97 -22.78
CA ASN A 116 -7.04 -3.23 -23.51
C ASN A 116 -7.36 -4.42 -22.60
N ARG A 117 -7.83 -4.17 -21.37
CA ARG A 117 -8.10 -5.20 -20.34
C ARG A 117 -6.90 -6.12 -20.09
N LYS A 118 -5.67 -5.59 -20.20
CA LYS A 118 -4.43 -6.35 -19.95
C LYS A 118 -4.27 -6.70 -18.47
N ILE A 119 -4.80 -7.86 -18.09
CA ILE A 119 -4.73 -8.40 -16.71
C ILE A 119 -3.28 -8.58 -16.22
N THR A 120 -2.32 -8.77 -17.13
CA THR A 120 -0.90 -8.91 -16.79
C THR A 120 -0.36 -7.70 -16.02
N TYR A 121 -0.82 -6.48 -16.33
CA TYR A 121 -0.42 -5.29 -15.58
C TYR A 121 -0.83 -5.35 -14.11
N LEU A 122 -2.06 -5.78 -13.84
CA LEU A 122 -2.55 -5.95 -12.47
C LEU A 122 -1.74 -7.03 -11.75
N LYS A 123 -1.52 -8.19 -12.39
CA LYS A 123 -0.76 -9.30 -11.80
C LYS A 123 0.68 -8.91 -11.46
N GLU A 124 1.37 -8.19 -12.35
CA GLU A 124 2.73 -7.74 -12.08
C GLU A 124 2.78 -6.78 -10.89
N PHE A 125 1.83 -5.84 -10.81
CA PHE A 125 1.75 -4.90 -9.70
C PHE A 125 1.38 -5.59 -8.38
N ASP A 126 0.41 -6.50 -8.42
CA ASP A 126 0.00 -7.35 -7.29
C ASP A 126 1.19 -8.13 -6.75
N ASN A 127 2.00 -8.75 -7.62
CA ASN A 127 3.18 -9.51 -7.21
C ASN A 127 4.18 -8.65 -6.44
N THR A 128 4.44 -7.41 -6.89
CA THR A 128 5.29 -6.47 -6.15
C THR A 128 4.71 -6.18 -4.75
N LEU A 129 3.41 -5.92 -4.66
CA LEU A 129 2.76 -5.67 -3.37
C LEU A 129 2.74 -6.91 -2.46
N ILE A 130 2.59 -8.12 -3.01
CA ILE A 130 2.68 -9.38 -2.27
C ILE A 130 4.08 -9.55 -1.67
N GLN A 131 5.14 -9.30 -2.44
CA GLN A 131 6.52 -9.38 -1.94
C GLN A 131 6.75 -8.42 -0.77
N ILE A 132 6.27 -7.17 -0.89
CA ILE A 132 6.35 -6.18 0.20
C ILE A 132 5.55 -6.65 1.42
N LYS A 133 4.33 -7.17 1.21
CA LYS A 133 3.49 -7.69 2.29
C LYS A 133 4.17 -8.83 3.05
N GLU A 134 4.78 -9.79 2.35
CA GLU A 134 5.48 -10.90 3.00
C GLU A 134 6.70 -10.40 3.78
N TRP A 135 7.51 -9.50 3.21
CA TRP A 135 8.60 -8.86 3.95
C TRP A 135 8.09 -8.11 5.20
N LEU A 136 7.00 -7.37 5.09
CA LEU A 136 6.41 -6.65 6.24
C LEU A 136 5.96 -7.58 7.36
N LYS A 137 5.54 -8.82 7.07
CA LYS A 137 5.19 -9.80 8.11
C LYS A 137 6.38 -10.18 8.98
N GLU A 138 7.60 -10.04 8.47
CA GLU A 138 8.83 -10.35 9.19
C GLU A 138 9.29 -9.19 10.09
N VAL A 139 8.95 -7.94 9.73
CA VAL A 139 9.52 -6.74 10.37
C VAL A 139 8.53 -5.87 11.15
N VAL A 140 7.20 -6.06 11.00
CA VAL A 140 6.16 -5.26 11.68
C VAL A 140 5.50 -5.98 12.85
#